data_AF-H8I7J6-F1
#
_entry.id   AF-H8I7J6-F1
#
_cell.length_a   1.000
_cell.length_b   1.000
_cell.length_c   1.000
_cell.angle_alpha   90.00
_cell.angle_beta   90.00
_cell.angle_gamma   90.00
#
_symmetry.space_group_name_H-M   'P 1'
#
loop_
_entity.id
_entity.type
_entity.pdbx_description
1 polymer ?
#
loop_
_entity_poly.entity_id
_entity_poly.type
_entity_poly.pdbx_seq_one_letter_code
_entity_poly.pdbx_strand_id
1 'polypeptide(L)'
;MTLISIKEICEKLSVAGRLKYRPLCVYGADEAPEGAVKSSTVDRCIARAMFMMASTEGVPAFYVAGDDEACCMGGRSWMGFIEPHPLLKYFVTVGHKDFRGGAAERLKASPELFEKSRQALGRITPPDRYIVVSPCSYIKDDPGVLSILVFGYGEQVRNLAGLAQFDEYEQFSVVVTPGGPSCATYITYPAGLAEKAPKNTVFLGPTDPTGNVWFPPELMAMGIPIRKARQMAESLEESFIVKRAKVAYPERKV
;
A
#
# COMPACT_ATOMS: atom_id res chain seq x y z
N MET A 1 1.95 12.65 -27.00
CA MET A 1 1.90 11.23 -26.63
C MET A 1 0.69 11.03 -25.75
N THR A 2 -0.20 10.12 -26.09
CA THR A 2 -1.32 9.72 -25.22
C THR A 2 -0.78 9.09 -23.94
N LEU A 3 -1.31 9.50 -22.80
CA LEU A 3 -0.94 8.91 -21.51
C LEU A 3 -1.36 7.44 -21.48
N ILE A 4 -0.44 6.57 -21.06
CA ILE A 4 -0.71 5.14 -20.84
C ILE A 4 -1.84 4.96 -19.80
N SER A 5 -2.78 4.06 -20.08
CA SER A 5 -3.93 3.82 -19.22
C SER A 5 -3.55 3.09 -17.92
N ILE A 6 -4.36 3.23 -16.86
CA ILE A 6 -4.15 2.50 -15.58
C ILE A 6 -4.09 1.00 -15.80
N LYS A 7 -4.99 0.46 -16.62
CA LYS A 7 -5.03 -0.95 -16.97
C LYS A 7 -3.70 -1.39 -17.60
N GLU A 8 -3.21 -0.65 -18.58
CA GLU A 8 -1.95 -0.96 -19.26
C GLU A 8 -0.73 -0.83 -18.33
N ILE A 9 -0.70 0.18 -17.44
CA ILE A 9 0.33 0.28 -16.39
C ILE A 9 0.35 -0.99 -15.54
N CYS A 10 -0.81 -1.39 -15.00
CA CYS A 10 -0.89 -2.57 -14.12
C CYS A 10 -0.57 -3.87 -14.86
N GLU A 11 -0.96 -4.01 -16.12
CA GLU A 11 -0.61 -5.17 -16.97
C GLU A 11 0.91 -5.24 -17.19
N LYS A 12 1.54 -4.13 -17.57
CA LYS A 12 3.00 -4.04 -17.73
C LYS A 12 3.74 -4.41 -16.46
N LEU A 13 3.35 -3.84 -15.31
CA LEU A 13 3.97 -4.16 -14.02
C LEU A 13 3.76 -5.63 -13.63
N SER A 14 2.58 -6.19 -13.90
CA SER A 14 2.28 -7.60 -13.60
C SER A 14 3.12 -8.55 -14.43
N VAL A 15 3.26 -8.29 -15.73
CA VAL A 15 4.10 -9.08 -16.64
C VAL A 15 5.58 -8.91 -16.29
N ALA A 16 6.05 -7.68 -16.11
CA ALA A 16 7.44 -7.37 -15.77
C ALA A 16 7.86 -8.03 -14.45
N GLY A 17 7.00 -7.97 -13.43
CA GLY A 17 7.22 -8.56 -12.12
C GLY A 17 6.94 -10.06 -12.05
N ARG A 18 6.38 -10.66 -13.10
CA ARG A 18 5.81 -12.04 -13.08
C ARG A 18 4.87 -12.28 -11.90
N LEU A 19 4.08 -11.26 -11.55
CA LEU A 19 3.23 -11.25 -10.36
C LEU A 19 2.19 -12.38 -10.40
N LYS A 20 1.91 -12.96 -9.23
CA LYS A 20 0.88 -13.99 -9.06
C LYS A 20 -0.43 -13.43 -8.51
N TYR A 21 -0.36 -12.26 -7.88
CA TYR A 21 -1.48 -11.59 -7.23
C TYR A 21 -1.96 -10.43 -8.10
N ARG A 22 -3.27 -10.17 -8.06
CA ARG A 22 -3.89 -9.09 -8.83
C ARG A 22 -3.40 -7.72 -8.30
N PRO A 23 -2.91 -6.83 -9.17
CA PRO A 23 -2.58 -5.47 -8.76
C PRO A 23 -3.86 -4.71 -8.41
N LEU A 24 -3.79 -3.88 -7.37
CA LEU A 24 -4.91 -3.10 -6.87
C LEU A 24 -4.65 -1.61 -7.07
N CYS A 25 -5.70 -0.84 -7.38
CA CYS A 25 -5.68 0.61 -7.41
C CYS A 25 -6.30 1.18 -6.13
N VAL A 26 -5.79 2.36 -5.73
CA VAL A 26 -6.34 3.16 -4.63
C VAL A 26 -6.68 4.55 -5.17
N TYR A 27 -7.89 5.03 -4.90
CA TYR A 27 -8.37 6.35 -5.32
C TYR A 27 -9.39 6.94 -4.34
N GLY A 28 -9.67 8.23 -4.45
CA GLY A 28 -10.74 8.91 -3.71
C GLY A 28 -12.05 8.91 -4.49
N ALA A 29 -13.17 8.92 -3.78
CA ALA A 29 -14.50 9.14 -4.37
C ALA A 29 -15.42 9.89 -3.40
N ASP A 30 -16.26 10.76 -3.93
CA ASP A 30 -17.29 11.51 -3.20
C ASP A 30 -18.54 10.66 -2.92
N GLU A 31 -18.83 9.73 -3.83
CA GLU A 31 -19.90 8.74 -3.73
C GLU A 31 -19.34 7.30 -3.73
N ALA A 32 -20.10 6.37 -3.15
CA ALA A 32 -19.73 4.96 -3.18
C ALA A 32 -19.82 4.44 -4.63
N PRO A 33 -18.73 3.90 -5.22
CA PRO A 33 -18.79 3.42 -6.60
C PRO A 33 -19.78 2.28 -6.78
N GLU A 34 -20.40 2.21 -7.95
CA GLU A 34 -21.37 1.16 -8.29
C GLU A 34 -20.73 -0.23 -8.13
N GLY A 35 -21.41 -1.13 -7.41
CA GLY A 35 -20.93 -2.49 -7.16
C GLY A 35 -19.80 -2.61 -6.12
N ALA A 36 -19.28 -1.49 -5.58
CA ALA A 36 -18.34 -1.53 -4.47
C ALA A 36 -19.07 -1.71 -3.13
N VAL A 37 -18.47 -2.47 -2.22
CA VAL A 37 -19.01 -2.73 -0.88
C VAL A 37 -18.20 -1.99 0.19
N LYS A 38 -18.69 -1.91 1.43
CA LYS A 38 -17.86 -1.40 2.54
C LYS A 38 -16.72 -2.38 2.82
N SER A 39 -15.52 -1.88 3.15
CA SER A 39 -14.38 -2.76 3.46
C SER A 39 -14.70 -3.77 4.56
N SER A 40 -15.48 -3.37 5.56
CA SER A 40 -15.88 -4.22 6.69
C SER A 40 -16.74 -5.42 6.32
N THR A 41 -17.41 -5.41 5.17
CA THR A 41 -18.16 -6.59 4.68
C THR A 41 -17.25 -7.63 4.05
N VAL A 42 -16.02 -7.26 3.68
CA VAL A 42 -14.98 -8.19 3.22
C VAL A 42 -14.17 -8.69 4.41
N ASP A 43 -13.58 -7.78 5.19
CA ASP A 43 -12.88 -8.08 6.44
C ASP A 43 -12.80 -6.81 7.32
N ARG A 44 -12.82 -6.98 8.65
CA ARG A 44 -12.63 -5.87 9.59
C ARG A 44 -11.28 -5.16 9.39
N CYS A 45 -10.24 -5.88 9.03
CA CYS A 45 -8.92 -5.35 8.72
C CYS A 45 -8.84 -4.99 7.24
N ILE A 46 -8.76 -3.69 6.94
CA ILE A 46 -8.64 -3.18 5.56
C ILE A 46 -7.47 -3.85 4.82
N ALA A 47 -6.30 -3.96 5.45
CA ALA A 47 -5.13 -4.54 4.80
C ALA A 47 -5.31 -6.03 4.46
N ARG A 48 -6.02 -6.78 5.31
CA ARG A 48 -6.39 -8.17 5.04
C ARG A 48 -7.43 -8.25 3.92
N ALA A 49 -8.42 -7.36 3.91
CA ALA A 49 -9.38 -7.24 2.81
C ALA A 49 -8.69 -6.95 1.46
N MET A 50 -7.68 -6.06 1.44
CA MET A 50 -6.87 -5.81 0.24
C MET A 50 -6.13 -7.07 -0.20
N PHE A 51 -5.49 -7.80 0.73
CA PHE A 51 -4.80 -9.03 0.36
C PHE A 51 -5.77 -10.11 -0.15
N MET A 52 -6.94 -10.27 0.47
CA MET A 52 -8.00 -11.15 -0.03
C MET A 52 -8.44 -10.74 -1.44
N MET A 53 -8.62 -9.45 -1.71
CA MET A 53 -8.91 -8.95 -3.06
C MET A 53 -7.80 -9.30 -4.05
N ALA A 54 -6.53 -9.16 -3.69
CA ALA A 54 -5.43 -9.48 -4.57
C ALA A 54 -5.28 -10.99 -4.84
N SER A 55 -5.66 -11.85 -3.89
CA SER A 55 -5.39 -13.29 -3.89
C SER A 55 -6.58 -14.19 -4.25
N THR A 56 -7.81 -13.68 -4.14
CA THR A 56 -9.02 -14.48 -4.31
C THR A 56 -9.92 -13.84 -5.38
N GLU A 57 -10.29 -14.62 -6.40
CA GLU A 57 -11.26 -14.18 -7.40
C GLU A 57 -12.64 -13.95 -6.78
N GLY A 58 -13.44 -13.06 -7.39
CA GLY A 58 -14.80 -12.77 -6.92
C GLY A 58 -14.90 -11.84 -5.71
N VAL A 59 -13.80 -11.51 -5.03
CA VAL A 59 -13.80 -10.44 -4.02
C VAL A 59 -14.05 -9.09 -4.73
N PRO A 60 -15.14 -8.37 -4.39
CA PRO A 60 -15.50 -7.12 -5.06
C PRO A 60 -14.55 -5.99 -4.68
N ALA A 61 -14.55 -4.92 -5.48
CA ALA A 61 -13.98 -3.65 -5.04
C ALA A 61 -14.68 -3.18 -3.74
N PHE A 62 -13.96 -2.45 -2.90
CA PHE A 62 -14.54 -1.90 -1.69
C PHE A 62 -14.17 -0.45 -1.48
N TYR A 63 -14.96 0.25 -0.68
CA TYR A 63 -14.65 1.57 -0.19
C TYR A 63 -14.54 1.57 1.34
N VAL A 64 -13.69 2.46 1.86
CA VAL A 64 -13.59 2.76 3.29
C VAL A 64 -14.29 4.08 3.55
N ALA A 65 -15.19 4.07 4.52
CA ALA A 65 -15.89 5.24 5.02
C ALA A 65 -15.47 5.54 6.47
N GLY A 66 -15.38 6.81 6.84
CA GLY A 66 -14.97 7.21 8.19
C GLY A 66 -15.95 6.76 9.29
N ASP A 67 -17.23 6.68 8.95
CA ASP A 67 -18.34 6.25 9.82
C ASP A 67 -18.51 4.72 9.90
N ASP A 68 -17.68 3.94 9.21
CA ASP A 68 -17.74 2.47 9.28
C ASP A 68 -17.07 1.96 10.55
N GLU A 69 -17.85 1.86 11.63
CA GLU A 69 -17.38 1.38 12.92
C GLU A 69 -16.99 -0.10 12.95
N ALA A 70 -17.50 -0.91 12.01
CA ALA A 70 -17.10 -2.31 11.88
C ALA A 70 -15.66 -2.44 11.35
N CYS A 71 -15.16 -1.42 10.65
CA CYS A 71 -13.78 -1.35 10.20
C CYS A 71 -12.79 -1.07 11.37
N CYS A 72 -11.58 -1.64 11.28
CA CYS A 72 -10.55 -1.45 12.28
C CYS A 72 -10.22 0.05 12.48
N MET A 73 -10.21 0.49 13.75
CA MET A 73 -9.90 1.87 14.13
C MET A 73 -8.53 2.32 13.61
N GLY A 74 -7.54 1.42 13.63
CA GLY A 74 -6.21 1.69 13.10
C GLY A 74 -6.25 2.08 11.63
N GLY A 75 -6.94 1.29 10.78
CA GLY A 75 -7.04 1.59 9.36
C GLY A 75 -7.76 2.91 9.08
N ARG A 76 -8.88 3.19 9.76
CA ARG A 76 -9.58 4.49 9.64
C ARG A 76 -8.70 5.67 10.06
N SER A 77 -7.90 5.53 11.11
CA SER A 77 -6.96 6.58 11.54
C SER A 77 -5.81 6.79 10.56
N TRP A 78 -5.24 5.70 10.02
CA TRP A 78 -4.20 5.77 9.00
C TRP A 78 -4.71 6.28 7.64
N MET A 79 -6.01 6.35 7.45
CA MET A 79 -6.64 7.00 6.30
C MET A 79 -7.05 8.46 6.55
N GLY A 80 -6.86 8.97 7.77
CA GLY A 80 -7.20 10.34 8.13
C GLY A 80 -8.69 10.58 8.40
N PHE A 81 -9.51 9.53 8.50
CA PHE A 81 -10.93 9.68 8.79
C PHE A 81 -11.23 9.94 10.26
N ILE A 82 -10.38 9.45 11.16
CA ILE A 82 -10.54 9.61 12.61
C ILE A 82 -9.20 9.90 13.28
N GLU A 83 -9.24 10.65 14.37
CA GLU A 83 -8.07 10.81 15.23
C GLU A 83 -7.76 9.52 16.00
N PRO A 84 -6.47 9.19 16.20
CA PRO A 84 -6.10 8.05 17.02
C PRO A 84 -6.49 8.28 18.47
N HIS A 85 -6.85 7.19 19.17
CA HIS A 85 -7.15 7.25 20.60
C HIS A 85 -5.97 7.85 21.39
N PRO A 86 -6.17 8.76 22.36
CA PRO A 86 -5.07 9.42 23.10
C PRO A 86 -4.11 8.44 23.81
N LEU A 87 -4.63 7.28 24.22
CA LEU A 87 -3.83 6.22 24.86
C LEU A 87 -3.14 5.26 23.87
N LEU A 88 -3.29 5.45 22.55
CA LEU A 88 -2.67 4.60 21.53
C LEU A 88 -1.14 4.59 21.66
N LYS A 89 -0.52 5.72 22.00
CA LYS A 89 0.93 5.80 22.22
C LYS A 89 1.46 4.87 23.30
N TYR A 90 0.65 4.60 24.32
CA TYR A 90 1.00 3.65 25.37
C TYR A 90 0.80 2.22 24.89
N PHE A 91 -0.31 1.94 24.20
CA PHE A 91 -0.57 0.62 23.62
C PHE A 91 0.54 0.16 22.68
N VAL A 92 1.03 1.06 21.81
CA VAL A 92 2.10 0.73 20.85
C VAL A 92 3.47 0.55 21.54
N THR A 93 3.61 0.97 22.81
CA THR A 93 4.90 1.03 23.51
C THR A 93 4.91 0.19 24.80
N VAL A 94 4.39 0.71 25.90
CA VAL A 94 4.57 0.19 27.26
C VAL A 94 3.30 -0.36 27.93
N GLY A 95 2.13 -0.14 27.32
CA GLY A 95 0.82 -0.48 27.85
C GLY A 95 0.25 0.59 28.78
N HIS A 96 -1.07 0.57 28.98
CA HIS A 96 -1.77 1.43 29.92
C HIS A 96 -2.99 0.70 30.50
N LYS A 97 -3.13 0.65 31.82
CA LYS A 97 -4.19 -0.12 32.51
C LYS A 97 -5.61 0.17 31.98
N ASP A 98 -5.88 1.45 31.67
CA ASP A 98 -7.20 1.91 31.22
C ASP A 98 -7.42 1.76 29.70
N PHE A 99 -6.51 1.09 28.99
CA PHE A 99 -6.63 0.88 27.55
C PHE A 99 -6.28 -0.56 27.18
N ARG A 100 -7.23 -1.25 26.53
CA ARG A 100 -7.09 -2.66 26.10
C ARG A 100 -6.56 -3.58 27.21
N GLY A 101 -7.01 -3.37 28.45
CA GLY A 101 -6.63 -4.18 29.60
C GLY A 101 -5.14 -4.14 29.95
N GLY A 102 -4.41 -3.09 29.59
CA GLY A 102 -2.97 -2.98 29.88
C GLY A 102 -2.06 -3.60 28.83
N ALA A 103 -2.59 -4.16 27.74
CA ALA A 103 -1.79 -4.74 26.67
C ALA A 103 -0.82 -3.73 26.03
N ALA A 104 0.32 -4.23 25.54
CA ALA A 104 1.33 -3.44 24.85
C ALA A 104 1.86 -4.21 23.63
N GLU A 105 1.93 -3.56 22.47
CA GLU A 105 2.46 -4.16 21.24
C GLU A 105 3.98 -4.07 21.14
N ARG A 106 4.62 -3.19 21.93
CA ARG A 106 6.09 -3.03 21.99
C ARG A 106 6.74 -2.72 20.63
N LEU A 107 6.01 -2.06 19.73
CA LEU A 107 6.48 -1.68 18.38
C LEU A 107 7.35 -0.41 18.39
N LYS A 108 7.27 0.37 19.46
CA LYS A 108 8.11 1.54 19.70
C LYS A 108 8.66 1.51 21.13
N ALA A 109 9.89 2.01 21.29
CA ALA A 109 10.58 1.95 22.58
C ALA A 109 9.98 2.90 23.63
N SER A 110 9.34 4.00 23.22
CA SER A 110 8.70 4.94 24.15
C SER A 110 7.52 5.71 23.53
N PRO A 111 6.56 6.20 24.35
CA PRO A 111 5.50 7.10 23.89
C PRO A 111 6.03 8.35 23.21
N GLU A 112 7.17 8.89 23.66
CA GLU A 112 7.80 10.06 23.04
C GLU A 112 8.26 9.77 21.60
N LEU A 113 8.89 8.61 21.36
CA LEU A 113 9.27 8.18 20.02
C LEU A 113 8.06 7.91 19.14
N PHE A 114 6.96 7.41 19.70
CA PHE A 114 5.70 7.28 18.98
C PHE A 114 5.20 8.65 18.50
N GLU A 115 5.14 9.66 19.37
CA GLU A 115 4.69 11.01 19.01
C GLU A 115 5.62 11.67 17.98
N LYS A 116 6.94 11.57 18.16
CA LYS A 116 7.92 12.05 17.16
C LYS A 116 7.71 11.38 15.80
N SER A 117 7.42 10.07 15.79
CA SER A 117 7.14 9.36 14.54
C SER A 117 5.83 9.83 13.88
N ARG A 118 4.80 10.17 14.65
CA ARG A 118 3.56 10.79 14.13
C ARG A 118 3.82 12.17 13.54
N GLN A 119 4.59 13.02 14.23
CA GLN A 119 4.96 14.35 13.74
C GLN A 119 5.78 14.32 12.45
N ALA A 120 6.60 13.29 12.26
CA ALA A 120 7.38 13.07 11.05
C ALA A 120 6.50 12.76 9.82
N LEU A 121 5.30 12.22 10.01
CA LEU A 121 4.34 11.95 8.92
C LEU A 121 3.56 13.21 8.51
N GLY A 122 3.42 14.18 9.42
CA GLY A 122 2.54 15.33 9.23
C GLY A 122 1.06 14.94 9.32
N ARG A 123 0.18 15.82 8.82
CA ARG A 123 -1.26 15.55 8.82
C ARG A 123 -1.59 14.43 7.82
N ILE A 124 -2.43 13.48 8.22
CA ILE A 124 -3.01 12.49 7.31
C ILE A 124 -4.39 12.98 6.91
N THR A 125 -4.62 13.16 5.60
CA THR A 125 -5.90 13.67 5.08
C THR A 125 -6.47 12.67 4.08
N PRO A 126 -7.74 12.26 4.20
CA PRO A 126 -8.36 11.42 3.18
C PRO A 126 -8.47 12.20 1.87
N PRO A 127 -8.36 11.53 0.71
CA PRO A 127 -8.39 12.19 -0.59
C PRO A 127 -9.80 12.69 -0.94
N ASP A 128 -10.83 12.06 -0.39
CA ASP A 128 -12.25 12.37 -0.61
C ASP A 128 -13.10 11.77 0.53
N ARG A 129 -14.44 11.78 0.40
CA ARG A 129 -15.39 11.17 1.34
C ARG A 129 -15.12 9.67 1.56
N TYR A 130 -14.71 8.98 0.50
CA TYR A 130 -14.36 7.57 0.52
C TYR A 130 -12.96 7.33 -0.05
N ILE A 131 -12.29 6.31 0.48
CA ILE A 131 -11.12 5.71 -0.18
C ILE A 131 -11.54 4.40 -0.78
N VAL A 132 -11.35 4.24 -2.08
CA VAL A 132 -11.73 3.04 -2.82
C VAL A 132 -10.50 2.20 -3.13
N VAL A 133 -10.64 0.89 -2.96
CA VAL A 133 -9.69 -0.12 -3.41
C VAL A 133 -10.39 -1.01 -4.43
N SER A 134 -9.75 -1.18 -5.60
CA SER A 134 -10.29 -1.99 -6.70
C SER A 134 -9.18 -2.77 -7.39
N PRO A 135 -9.42 -3.97 -7.94
CA PRO A 135 -8.50 -4.57 -8.90
C PRO A 135 -8.28 -3.62 -10.09
N CYS A 136 -7.04 -3.50 -10.58
CA CYS A 136 -6.76 -2.63 -11.75
C CYS A 136 -7.57 -3.04 -12.98
N SER A 137 -7.89 -4.33 -13.12
CA SER A 137 -8.66 -4.87 -14.25
C SER A 137 -10.10 -4.35 -14.31
N TYR A 138 -10.61 -3.75 -13.23
CA TYR A 138 -11.96 -3.15 -13.18
C TYR A 138 -11.96 -1.67 -13.55
N ILE A 139 -10.79 -1.04 -13.68
CA ILE A 139 -10.67 0.37 -14.07
C ILE A 139 -10.86 0.48 -15.59
N LYS A 140 -11.96 1.11 -16.01
CA LYS A 140 -12.26 1.41 -17.42
C LYS A 140 -11.75 2.80 -17.79
N ASP A 141 -12.30 3.80 -17.13
CA ASP A 141 -11.85 5.19 -17.15
C ASP A 141 -11.07 5.48 -15.87
N ASP A 142 -10.05 6.35 -15.92
CA ASP A 142 -9.22 6.66 -14.75
C ASP A 142 -9.99 7.54 -13.76
N PRO A 143 -10.37 7.03 -12.56
CA PRO A 143 -11.08 7.81 -11.54
C PRO A 143 -10.16 8.79 -10.79
N GLY A 144 -8.94 9.01 -11.25
CA GLY A 144 -7.91 9.72 -10.49
C GLY A 144 -7.18 8.77 -9.55
N VAL A 145 -6.69 7.63 -10.06
CA VAL A 145 -5.90 6.68 -9.29
C VAL A 145 -4.70 7.38 -8.65
N LEU A 146 -4.58 7.25 -7.33
CA LEU A 146 -3.51 7.85 -6.55
C LEU A 146 -2.29 6.92 -6.47
N SER A 147 -2.54 5.62 -6.33
CA SER A 147 -1.49 4.61 -6.23
C SER A 147 -1.92 3.22 -6.67
N ILE A 148 -0.93 2.40 -6.98
CA ILE A 148 -1.05 0.96 -7.24
C ILE A 148 -0.40 0.18 -6.10
N LEU A 149 -1.05 -0.88 -5.64
CA LEU A 149 -0.51 -1.85 -4.70
C LEU A 149 -0.28 -3.17 -5.43
N VAL A 150 0.93 -3.72 -5.29
CA VAL A 150 1.25 -5.07 -5.75
C VAL A 150 1.78 -5.93 -4.61
N PHE A 151 1.53 -7.23 -4.70
CA PHE A 151 2.08 -8.24 -3.79
C PHE A 151 2.99 -9.18 -4.59
N GLY A 152 4.17 -9.47 -4.07
CA GLY A 152 5.11 -10.35 -4.76
C GLY A 152 6.11 -11.02 -3.83
N TYR A 153 6.74 -12.07 -4.36
CA TYR A 153 7.86 -12.76 -3.72
C TYR A 153 9.15 -11.94 -3.84
N GLY A 154 10.16 -12.30 -3.04
CA GLY A 154 11.43 -11.56 -2.98
C GLY A 154 12.11 -11.30 -4.33
N GLU A 155 12.13 -12.24 -5.28
CA GLU A 155 12.68 -12.00 -6.63
C GLU A 155 11.84 -11.01 -7.44
N GLN A 156 10.50 -11.11 -7.36
CA GLN A 156 9.57 -10.24 -8.07
C GLN A 156 9.67 -8.79 -7.57
N VAL A 157 9.68 -8.62 -6.24
CA VAL A 157 9.78 -7.30 -5.61
C VAL A 157 11.15 -6.66 -5.86
N ARG A 158 12.24 -7.42 -5.82
CA ARG A 158 13.58 -6.90 -6.17
C ARG A 158 13.65 -6.41 -7.61
N ASN A 159 13.06 -7.15 -8.56
CA ASN A 159 13.05 -6.72 -9.96
C ASN A 159 12.19 -5.47 -10.18
N LEU A 160 11.01 -5.39 -9.56
CA LEU A 160 10.18 -4.18 -9.63
C LEU A 160 10.84 -2.99 -8.93
N ALA A 161 11.54 -3.20 -7.82
CA ALA A 161 12.34 -2.15 -7.17
C ALA A 161 13.48 -1.67 -8.07
N GLY A 162 14.17 -2.59 -8.75
CA GLY A 162 15.17 -2.24 -9.77
C GLY A 162 14.57 -1.47 -10.94
N LEU A 163 13.37 -1.82 -11.40
CA LEU A 163 12.65 -1.08 -12.44
C LEU A 163 12.28 0.34 -11.97
N ALA A 164 11.87 0.50 -10.71
CA ALA A 164 11.58 1.82 -10.14
C ALA A 164 12.80 2.76 -10.13
N GLN A 165 14.01 2.18 -10.02
CA GLN A 165 15.28 2.90 -10.05
C GLN A 165 15.87 3.10 -11.46
N PHE A 166 15.34 2.41 -12.47
CA PHE A 166 15.99 2.34 -13.78
C PHE A 166 16.21 3.71 -14.44
N ASP A 167 15.28 4.63 -14.25
CA ASP A 167 15.32 6.00 -14.80
C ASP A 167 15.52 7.05 -13.68
N GLU A 168 16.21 6.68 -12.60
CA GLU A 168 16.45 7.55 -11.45
C GLU A 168 17.95 7.66 -11.14
N TYR A 169 18.40 8.87 -10.82
CA TYR A 169 19.78 9.10 -10.35
C TYR A 169 19.91 8.88 -8.84
N GLU A 170 18.82 9.11 -8.09
CA GLU A 170 18.78 8.98 -6.63
C GLU A 170 18.73 7.51 -6.21
N GLN A 171 19.61 7.09 -5.31
CA GLN A 171 19.82 5.68 -4.97
C GLN A 171 19.07 5.24 -3.70
N PHE A 172 18.85 6.15 -2.75
CA PHE A 172 18.45 5.79 -1.38
C PHE A 172 17.00 6.12 -1.04
N SER A 173 16.30 6.88 -1.89
CA SER A 173 14.93 7.33 -1.61
C SER A 173 13.87 6.94 -2.64
N VAL A 174 14.26 6.30 -3.74
CA VAL A 174 13.31 5.84 -4.78
C VAL A 174 12.43 4.70 -4.29
N VAL A 175 13.03 3.77 -3.53
CA VAL A 175 12.33 2.64 -2.90
C VAL A 175 12.76 2.59 -1.44
N VAL A 176 11.80 2.66 -0.52
CA VAL A 176 12.06 2.67 0.92
C VAL A 176 11.18 1.66 1.64
N THR A 177 11.66 1.19 2.80
CA THR A 177 10.91 0.32 3.71
C THR A 177 10.60 1.11 4.98
N PRO A 178 9.53 1.94 4.99
CA PRO A 178 9.26 2.83 6.11
C PRO A 178 8.62 2.08 7.28
N GLY A 179 8.67 2.69 8.47
CA GLY A 179 7.88 2.22 9.60
C GLY A 179 6.39 2.47 9.41
N GLY A 180 5.56 1.57 9.93
CA GLY A 180 4.10 1.72 10.00
C GLY A 180 3.35 0.41 9.81
N PRO A 181 2.04 0.38 10.10
CA PRO A 181 1.18 -0.76 9.82
C PRO A 181 0.98 -0.96 8.31
N SER A 182 0.39 -2.08 7.92
CA SER A 182 0.06 -2.38 6.52
C SER A 182 -0.74 -1.27 5.83
N CYS A 183 -1.73 -0.67 6.50
CA CYS A 183 -2.52 0.41 5.90
C CYS A 183 -1.65 1.63 5.51
N ALA A 184 -0.54 1.86 6.24
CA ALA A 184 0.35 2.96 5.96
C ALA A 184 1.11 2.76 4.64
N THR A 185 1.70 1.57 4.44
CA THR A 185 2.47 1.25 3.22
C THR A 185 1.60 0.86 2.04
N TYR A 186 0.38 0.36 2.28
CA TYR A 186 -0.53 -0.06 1.21
C TYR A 186 -1.32 1.12 0.63
N ILE A 187 -1.65 2.10 1.47
CA ILE A 187 -2.57 3.19 1.10
C ILE A 187 -1.97 4.56 1.47
N THR A 188 -1.73 4.83 2.76
CA THR A 188 -1.47 6.19 3.24
C THR A 188 -0.29 6.87 2.56
N TYR A 189 0.86 6.21 2.51
CA TYR A 189 2.08 6.75 1.93
C TYR A 189 2.02 6.78 0.40
N PRO A 190 1.71 5.67 -0.31
CA PRO A 190 1.73 5.68 -1.77
C PRO A 190 0.62 6.56 -2.38
N ALA A 191 -0.54 6.68 -1.73
CA ALA A 191 -1.63 7.55 -2.19
C ALA A 191 -1.45 9.03 -1.80
N GLY A 192 -0.35 9.38 -1.11
CA GLY A 192 -0.04 10.76 -0.76
C GLY A 192 -0.92 11.38 0.33
N LEU A 193 -1.50 10.55 1.21
CA LEU A 193 -2.39 11.02 2.28
C LEU A 193 -1.63 11.65 3.44
N ALA A 194 -0.40 11.18 3.70
CA ALA A 194 0.49 11.74 4.70
C ALA A 194 1.26 12.94 4.13
N GLU A 195 1.05 14.12 4.70
CA GLU A 195 1.60 15.41 4.25
C GLU A 195 3.11 15.39 3.97
N LYS A 196 3.89 14.73 4.83
CA LYS A 196 5.36 14.72 4.76
C LYS A 196 5.93 13.46 4.11
N ALA A 197 5.08 12.53 3.64
CA ALA A 197 5.55 11.37 2.90
C ALA A 197 6.05 11.79 1.50
N PRO A 198 7.15 11.19 1.01
CA PRO A 198 7.67 11.51 -0.32
C PRO A 198 6.70 11.05 -1.43
N LYS A 199 6.42 11.94 -2.39
CA LYS A 199 5.34 11.75 -3.37
C LYS A 199 5.67 10.88 -4.58
N ASN A 200 6.96 10.62 -4.85
CA ASN A 200 7.42 9.80 -5.98
C ASN A 200 8.27 8.59 -5.54
N THR A 201 8.11 8.17 -4.29
CA THR A 201 8.83 7.05 -3.68
C THR A 201 7.94 5.82 -3.63
N VAL A 202 8.49 4.66 -3.91
CA VAL A 202 7.86 3.37 -3.67
C VAL A 202 8.03 2.96 -2.21
N PHE A 203 6.98 2.43 -1.60
CA PHE A 203 6.98 1.96 -0.22
C PHE A 203 6.85 0.45 -0.15
N LEU A 204 7.86 -0.22 0.40
CA LEU A 204 7.86 -1.65 0.71
C LEU A 204 7.37 -1.88 2.13
N GLY A 205 6.54 -2.90 2.33
CA GLY A 205 6.09 -3.28 3.67
C GLY A 205 5.06 -4.40 3.68
N PRO A 206 4.35 -4.58 4.81
CA PRO A 206 4.51 -3.84 6.07
C PRO A 206 5.78 -4.22 6.84
N THR A 207 6.28 -3.32 7.69
CA THR A 207 7.31 -3.64 8.72
C THR A 207 6.70 -3.97 10.08
N ASP A 208 5.42 -3.66 10.26
CA ASP A 208 4.67 -3.95 11.48
C ASP A 208 4.27 -5.44 11.52
N PRO A 209 4.67 -6.20 12.56
CA PRO A 209 4.39 -7.63 12.67
C PRO A 209 2.93 -7.96 13.02
N THR A 210 2.07 -6.98 13.32
CA THR A 210 0.65 -7.25 13.62
C THR A 210 -0.10 -7.91 12.46
N GLY A 211 0.42 -7.79 11.23
CA GLY A 211 -0.06 -8.48 10.04
C GLY A 211 0.32 -9.96 9.94
N ASN A 212 1.32 -10.45 10.70
CA ASN A 212 1.90 -11.79 10.53
C ASN A 212 0.91 -12.94 10.79
N VAL A 213 -0.20 -12.66 11.48
CA VAL A 213 -1.26 -13.66 11.70
C VAL A 213 -2.04 -14.01 10.43
N TRP A 214 -2.00 -13.17 9.39
CA TRP A 214 -2.75 -13.38 8.14
C TRP A 214 -1.93 -13.14 6.86
N PHE A 215 -0.84 -12.36 6.92
CA PHE A 215 -0.02 -12.05 5.75
C PHE A 215 1.03 -13.14 5.52
N PRO A 216 1.14 -13.72 4.30
CA PRO A 216 2.10 -14.79 4.03
C PRO A 216 3.56 -14.34 4.24
N PRO A 217 4.39 -15.11 4.96
CA PRO A 217 5.76 -14.71 5.34
C PRO A 217 6.73 -14.50 4.16
N GLU A 218 6.42 -15.03 2.98
CA GLU A 218 7.26 -15.02 1.79
C GLU A 218 6.96 -13.83 0.86
N LEU A 219 5.89 -13.10 1.16
CA LEU A 219 5.44 -11.97 0.36
C LEU A 219 5.91 -10.65 0.96
N MET A 220 6.15 -9.68 0.08
CA MET A 220 6.12 -8.27 0.42
C MET A 220 5.08 -7.56 -0.42
N ALA A 221 4.55 -6.47 0.11
CA ALA A 221 3.73 -5.54 -0.66
C ALA A 221 4.56 -4.32 -1.07
N MET A 222 4.23 -3.77 -2.22
CA MET A 222 4.88 -2.60 -2.80
C MET A 222 3.79 -1.60 -3.18
N GLY A 223 3.70 -0.52 -2.42
CA GLY A 223 2.83 0.62 -2.69
C GLY A 223 3.55 1.61 -3.61
N ILE A 224 2.99 1.87 -4.78
CA ILE A 224 3.61 2.62 -5.87
C ILE A 224 2.72 3.84 -6.18
N PRO A 225 3.17 5.08 -5.91
CA PRO A 225 2.46 6.28 -6.36
C PRO A 225 2.22 6.23 -7.87
N ILE A 226 1.06 6.71 -8.34
CA ILE A 226 0.67 6.52 -9.76
C ILE A 226 1.67 7.14 -10.73
N ARG A 227 2.29 8.27 -10.35
CA ARG A 227 3.34 8.92 -11.16
C ARG A 227 4.54 7.98 -11.36
N LYS A 228 5.00 7.35 -10.27
CA LYS A 228 6.11 6.40 -10.30
C LYS A 228 5.75 5.14 -11.09
N ALA A 229 4.53 4.62 -10.93
CA ALA A 229 4.06 3.46 -11.69
C ALA A 229 4.05 3.73 -13.20
N ARG A 230 3.62 4.94 -13.60
CA ARG A 230 3.66 5.38 -15.01
C ARG A 230 5.08 5.43 -15.56
N GLN A 231 6.01 6.06 -14.83
CA GLN A 231 7.43 6.10 -15.20
C GLN A 231 8.00 4.69 -15.38
N MET A 232 7.74 3.78 -14.43
CA MET A 232 8.17 2.38 -14.53
C MET A 232 7.63 1.68 -15.79
N ALA A 233 6.38 1.92 -16.15
CA ALA A 233 5.74 1.32 -17.32
C ALA A 233 6.25 1.90 -18.65
N GLU A 234 6.59 3.18 -18.67
CA GLU A 234 7.18 3.88 -19.82
C GLU A 234 8.62 3.43 -20.07
N SER A 235 9.42 3.26 -19.01
CA SER A 235 10.83 2.85 -19.12
C SER A 235 11.03 1.33 -19.23
N LEU A 236 9.96 0.53 -19.12
CA LEU A 236 10.02 -0.93 -19.07
C LEU A 236 10.74 -1.55 -20.28
N GLU A 237 10.44 -1.08 -21.50
CA GLU A 237 10.98 -1.66 -22.74
C GLU A 237 12.50 -1.54 -22.84
N GLU A 238 13.07 -0.46 -22.27
CA GLU A 238 14.51 -0.20 -22.25
C GLU A 238 15.21 -0.78 -21.00
N SER A 239 14.43 -1.28 -20.04
CA SER A 239 14.95 -1.80 -18.78
C SER A 239 15.62 -3.16 -18.91
N PHE A 240 16.38 -3.52 -17.86
CA PHE A 240 16.99 -4.84 -17.72
C PHE A 240 15.97 -6.00 -17.71
N ILE A 241 14.70 -5.75 -17.32
CA ILE A 241 13.66 -6.79 -17.32
C ILE A 241 13.41 -7.28 -18.74
N VAL A 242 13.38 -6.37 -19.72
CA VAL A 242 13.16 -6.69 -21.14
C VAL A 242 14.48 -6.97 -21.85
N LYS A 243 15.44 -6.04 -21.81
CA LYS A 243 16.71 -6.15 -22.56
C LYS A 243 17.64 -7.24 -22.02
N ARG A 244 17.47 -7.66 -20.75
CA ARG A 244 18.32 -8.62 -20.05
C ARG A 244 17.48 -9.61 -19.23
N ALA A 245 16.38 -10.13 -19.80
CA ALA A 245 15.41 -10.98 -19.09
C ALA A 245 16.02 -12.17 -18.32
N LYS A 246 17.10 -12.78 -18.82
CA LYS A 246 17.82 -13.88 -18.13
C LYS A 246 18.62 -13.43 -16.90
N VAL A 247 18.89 -12.14 -16.76
CA VAL A 247 19.45 -11.53 -15.54
C VAL A 247 18.34 -11.24 -14.54
N ALA A 248 17.23 -10.66 -14.99
CA ALA A 248 16.07 -10.39 -14.13
C ALA A 248 15.49 -11.70 -13.57
N TYR A 249 15.39 -12.74 -14.40
CA TYR A 249 14.84 -14.03 -14.02
C TYR A 249 15.72 -15.16 -14.58
N PRO A 250 16.80 -15.53 -13.87
CA PRO A 250 17.71 -16.58 -14.32
C PRO A 250 17.08 -17.97 -14.25
N GLU A 251 17.42 -18.82 -15.22
CA GLU A 251 17.03 -20.24 -15.24
C GLU A 251 17.82 -21.06 -14.20
N ARG A 252 19.11 -20.75 -14.03
CA ARG A 252 19.97 -21.38 -13.01
C ARG A 252 19.83 -20.62 -11.69
N LYS A 253 19.24 -21.26 -10.70
CA LYS A 253 19.18 -20.79 -9.31
C LYS A 253 20.12 -21.63 -8.45
N VAL A 254 20.74 -21.00 -7.44
CA VAL A 254 21.61 -21.67 -6.45
C VAL A 254 20.75 -22.25 -5.34
#